data_AF-A0A2N1P6G6-F1
#
_entry.id   AF-A0A2N1P6G6-F1
#
_cell.length_a   1.000
_cell.length_b   1.000
_cell.length_c   1.000
_cell.angle_alpha   90.00
_cell.angle_beta   90.00
_cell.angle_gamma   90.00
#
_symmetry.space_group_name_H-M   'P 1'
#
loop_
_entity.id
_entity.type
_entity.pdbx_description
1 polymer ?
#
loop_
_entity_poly.entity_id
_entity_poly.type
_entity_poly.pdbx_seq_one_letter_code
_entity_poly.pdbx_strand_id
1 'polypeptide(L)'
;MLTITKRSGLEVEFHTGKIANSMMNAGISQETAQKVADSILYHEGITTLEVRNRVIGGIKNREPQAAKQFESYPKKAHKTYYDTHLD
;
A
#
# COMPACT_ATOMS: atom_id res chain seq x y z
N MET A 1 -3.02 -15.83 6.29
CA MET A 1 -2.93 -15.43 4.87
C MET A 1 -4.03 -14.42 4.64
N LEU A 2 -3.72 -13.20 4.18
CA LEU A 2 -4.73 -12.17 3.91
C LEU A 2 -4.98 -12.12 2.40
N THR A 3 -6.22 -11.94 1.97
CA THR A 3 -6.56 -11.73 0.56
C THR A 3 -7.12 -10.31 0.39
N ILE A 4 -6.71 -9.64 -0.69
CA ILE A 4 -7.24 -8.33 -1.09
C ILE A 4 -7.91 -8.44 -2.44
N THR A 5 -9.03 -7.75 -2.60
CA THR A 5 -9.72 -7.65 -3.89
C THR A 5 -9.16 -6.47 -4.67
N LYS A 6 -8.58 -6.75 -5.84
CA LYS A 6 -8.15 -5.71 -6.78
C LYS A 6 -9.38 -5.05 -7.42
N ARG A 7 -9.18 -3.89 -8.07
CA ARG A 7 -10.25 -3.24 -8.87
C ARG A 7 -10.84 -4.14 -9.96
N SER A 8 -10.07 -5.12 -10.43
CA SER A 8 -10.51 -6.12 -11.40
C SER A 8 -11.40 -7.22 -10.82
N GLY A 9 -11.68 -7.21 -9.51
CA GLY A 9 -12.37 -8.31 -8.82
C GLY A 9 -11.48 -9.51 -8.48
N LEU A 10 -10.22 -9.51 -8.93
CA LEU A 10 -9.27 -10.58 -8.63
C LEU A 10 -8.84 -10.52 -7.16
N GLU A 11 -8.97 -11.65 -6.48
CA GLU A 11 -8.40 -11.86 -5.14
C GLU A 11 -6.93 -12.25 -5.25
N VAL A 12 -6.08 -11.59 -4.48
CA VAL A 12 -4.66 -11.93 -4.41
C VAL A 12 -4.19 -11.99 -2.99
N GLU A 13 -3.21 -12.86 -2.74
CA GLU A 13 -2.54 -12.90 -1.45
C GLU A 13 -1.86 -11.56 -1.13
N PHE A 14 -2.07 -11.13 0.10
CA PHE A 14 -1.61 -9.88 0.65
C PHE A 14 -0.63 -10.12 1.80
N HIS A 15 0.58 -9.59 1.62
CA HIS A 15 1.58 -9.54 2.67
C HIS A 15 1.67 -8.11 3.21
N THR A 16 1.47 -7.97 4.52
CA THR A 16 1.60 -6.70 5.26
C THR A 16 2.95 -6.03 5.03
N GLY A 17 4.02 -6.82 4.85
CA GLY A 17 5.35 -6.31 4.51
C GLY A 17 5.41 -5.48 3.22
N LYS A 18 4.49 -5.69 2.26
CA LYS A 18 4.39 -4.86 1.05
C LYS A 18 3.94 -3.43 1.37
N ILE A 19 3.10 -3.24 2.40
CA ILE A 19 2.67 -1.92 2.84
C ILE A 19 3.84 -1.17 3.48
N ALA A 20 4.54 -1.81 4.43
CA ALA A 20 5.69 -1.23 5.10
C ALA A 20 6.76 -0.79 4.09
N ASN A 21 7.10 -1.66 3.15
CA ASN A 21 8.02 -1.33 2.06
C ASN A 21 7.52 -0.18 1.18
N SER A 22 6.22 -0.11 0.89
CA SER A 22 5.66 1.00 0.12
C SER A 22 5.79 2.34 0.86
N MET A 23 5.62 2.34 2.19
CA MET A 23 5.79 3.54 3.01
C MET A 23 7.25 3.97 3.09
N MET A 24 8.17 3.01 3.32
CA MET A 24 9.60 3.29 3.33
C MET A 24 10.09 3.85 1.99
N ASN A 25 9.61 3.31 0.87
CA ASN A 25 9.91 3.81 -0.47
C ASN A 25 9.40 5.24 -0.73
N ALA A 26 8.41 5.70 0.04
CA ALA A 26 7.91 7.06 0.00
C ALA A 26 8.63 8.01 0.98
N GLY A 27 9.66 7.53 1.69
CA GLY A 27 10.45 8.30 2.64
C GLY A 27 9.99 8.23 4.09
N ILE A 28 9.04 7.36 4.42
CA ILE A 28 8.58 7.16 5.82
C ILE A 28 9.61 6.34 6.58
N SER A 29 9.85 6.70 7.84
CA SER A 29 10.74 5.93 8.73
C SER A 29 10.30 4.47 8.85
N GLN A 30 11.24 3.54 8.96
CA GLN A 30 10.94 2.12 9.12
C GLN A 30 10.06 1.85 10.35
N GLU A 31 10.32 2.55 11.46
CA GLU A 31 9.54 2.43 12.69
C GLU A 31 8.08 2.81 12.48
N THR A 32 7.82 3.99 11.90
CA THR A 32 6.45 4.44 11.60
C THR A 32 5.80 3.53 10.58
N ALA A 33 6.53 3.11 9.55
CA ALA A 33 6.02 2.20 8.54
C ALA A 33 5.56 0.87 9.14
N GLN A 34 6.36 0.26 10.01
CA GLN A 34 6.02 -1.00 10.66
C GLN A 34 4.80 -0.83 11.59
N LYS A 35 4.82 0.19 12.46
CA LYS A 35 3.71 0.50 13.37
C LYS A 35 2.40 0.80 12.64
N VAL A 36 2.45 1.46 11.49
CA VAL A 36 1.27 1.68 10.63
C VAL A 36 0.81 0.36 10.03
N ALA A 37 1.70 -0.41 9.40
CA ALA A 37 1.37 -1.67 8.76
C ALA A 37 0.72 -2.69 9.72
N ASP A 38 1.25 -2.79 10.94
CA ASP A 38 0.75 -3.72 11.98
C ASP A 38 -0.58 -3.26 12.58
N SER A 39 -0.88 -1.96 12.53
CA SER A 39 -2.14 -1.40 13.05
C SER A 39 -3.32 -1.48 12.07
N ILE A 40 -3.11 -1.92 10.83
CA ILE A 40 -4.16 -2.00 9.84
C ILE A 40 -5.03 -3.23 10.14
N LEU A 41 -6.29 -2.97 10.48
CA LEU A 41 -7.30 -4.01 10.53
C LEU A 41 -7.63 -4.46 9.10
N TYR A 42 -7.81 -5.76 8.90
CA TYR A 42 -8.21 -6.35 7.63
C TYR A 42 -9.58 -7.03 7.78
N HIS A 43 -10.33 -7.09 6.69
CA HIS A 43 -11.55 -7.87 6.59
C HIS A 43 -11.64 -8.50 5.20
N GLU A 44 -12.53 -9.47 5.05
CA GLU A 44 -12.81 -10.08 3.76
C GLU A 44 -13.30 -9.03 2.75
N GLY A 45 -12.82 -9.13 1.51
CA GLY A 45 -13.15 -8.17 0.45
C GLY A 45 -12.49 -6.79 0.59
N ILE A 46 -11.56 -6.59 1.53
CA ILE A 46 -10.89 -5.30 1.69
C ILE A 46 -10.17 -4.89 0.40
N THR A 47 -10.43 -3.66 -0.03
CA THR A 47 -9.89 -3.16 -1.29
C THR A 47 -8.52 -2.52 -1.09
N THR A 48 -7.70 -2.54 -2.13
CA THR A 48 -6.42 -1.79 -2.14
C THR A 48 -6.58 -0.29 -1.88
N LEU A 49 -7.71 0.31 -2.27
CA LEU A 49 -8.00 1.72 -1.99
C LEU A 49 -8.26 1.94 -0.51
N GLU A 50 -9.02 1.06 0.11
CA GLU A 50 -9.32 1.12 1.53
C GLU A 50 -8.06 0.92 2.38
N VAL A 51 -7.22 -0.05 2.04
CA VAL A 51 -5.91 -0.23 2.65
C VAL A 51 -5.09 1.05 2.56
N ARG A 52 -5.03 1.69 1.38
CA ARG A 52 -4.31 2.96 1.20
C ARG A 52 -4.86 4.07 2.09
N ASN A 53 -6.17 4.19 2.21
CA ASN A 53 -6.80 5.22 3.05
C ASN A 53 -6.49 4.99 4.54
N ARG A 54 -6.53 3.74 5.00
CA ARG A 54 -6.15 3.37 6.38
C ARG A 54 -4.69 3.69 6.66
N VAL A 55 -3.79 3.38 5.71
CA VAL A 55 -2.36 3.74 5.79
C VAL A 55 -2.18 5.25 5.93
N ILE A 56 -2.81 6.03 5.06
CA ILE A 56 -2.73 7.50 5.09
C ILE A 56 -3.22 8.04 6.44
N GLY A 57 -4.34 7.54 6.96
CA GLY A 57 -4.84 7.91 8.28
C GLY A 57 -3.86 7.58 9.40
N GLY A 58 -3.27 6.38 9.36
CA GLY A 58 -2.26 5.93 10.32
C GLY A 58 -0.98 6.77 10.28
N ILE A 59 -0.54 7.20 9.10
CA ILE A 59 0.61 8.10 8.94
C ILE A 59 0.25 9.50 9.44
N LYS A 60 -0.90 10.06 9.08
CA LYS A 60 -1.33 11.41 9.52
C LYS A 60 -1.33 11.56 11.03
N ASN A 61 -1.73 10.52 11.76
CA ASN A 61 -1.75 10.53 13.22
C ASN A 61 -0.37 10.51 13.87
N ARG A 62 0.69 10.14 13.13
CA ARG A 62 2.05 9.97 13.66
C ARG A 62 3.03 10.99 13.07
N GLU A 63 3.02 11.15 11.76
CA GLU A 63 3.90 12.02 10.99
C GLU A 63 3.09 12.76 9.90
N PRO A 64 2.41 13.87 10.24
CA PRO A 64 1.53 14.59 9.30
C PRO A 64 2.24 15.06 8.02
N GLN A 65 3.53 15.39 8.12
CA GLN A 65 4.34 15.82 6.97
C GLN A 65 4.66 14.66 6.02
N ALA A 66 4.92 13.47 6.58
CA ALA A 66 5.19 12.26 5.81
C ALA A 66 3.93 11.73 5.09
N ALA A 67 2.75 11.98 5.65
CA ALA A 67 1.49 11.61 5.01
C ALA A 67 1.32 12.29 3.64
N LYS A 68 1.71 13.56 3.51
CA LYS A 68 1.66 14.29 2.22
C LYS A 68 2.60 13.68 1.19
N GLN A 69 3.76 13.21 1.61
CA GLN A 69 4.73 12.53 0.74
C GLN A 69 4.18 11.18 0.25
N PHE A 70 3.50 10.43 1.12
CA PHE A 70 2.87 9.16 0.74
C PHE A 70 1.62 9.33 -0.13
N GLU A 71 0.85 10.40 0.09
CA GLU A 71 -0.29 10.76 -0.77
C GLU A 71 0.17 11.08 -2.20
N SER A 72 1.24 11.86 -2.34
CA SER A 72 1.82 12.24 -3.63
C SER A 72 2.69 11.17 -4.28
N TYR A 73 3.09 10.13 -3.53
CA TYR A 73 3.94 9.06 -4.06
C TYR A 73 3.25 8.36 -5.25
N PRO A 74 3.80 8.48 -6.47
CA PRO A 74 3.16 7.92 -7.65
C PRO A 74 3.11 6.41 -7.53
N LYS A 75 1.94 5.82 -7.79
CA LYS A 75 1.84 4.38 -8.00
C LYS A 75 2.78 4.04 -9.15
N LYS A 76 3.86 3.30 -8.88
CA LYS A 76 4.63 2.68 -9.97
C LYS A 76 3.63 1.88 -10.79
N ALA A 77 3.42 2.29 -12.04
CA ALA A 77 2.60 1.53 -12.97
C ALA A 77 3.20 0.12 -13.01
N HIS A 78 2.37 -0.88 -12.76
CA HIS A 78 2.80 -2.26 -12.90
C HIS A 78 3.11 -2.42 -14.39
N LYS A 79 4.39 -2.42 -14.78
CA LYS A 79 4.79 -2.82 -16.13
C LYS A 79 4.30 -4.25 -16.28
N THR A 80 3.18 -4.43 -16.95
CA THR A 80 2.70 -5.73 -17.38
C THR A 80 3.72 -6.26 -18.37
N TYR A 81 4.26 -7.45 -18.10
CA TYR A 81 5.34 -8.09 -18.86
C TYR A 81 4.99 -8.31 -20.36
N TYR A 82 3.72 -8.14 -20.74
CA TYR A 82 3.22 -8.26 -22.11
C TYR A 82 3.54 -7.09 -23.05
N ASP A 83 4.10 -5.97 -22.56
CA ASP A 83 4.35 -4.76 -23.37
C ASP A 83 5.75 -4.74 -24.03
N THR A 84 6.48 -5.86 -24.07
CA THR A 84 7.86 -5.93 -24.59
C THR A 84 8.08 -6.92 -25.73
N HIS A 85 7.01 -7.52 -26.28
CA HIS A 85 7.12 -8.52 -27.36
C HIS A 85 6.04 -8.33 -28.45
N LEU A 86 5.92 -7.13 -28.98
CA LEU A 86 5.26 -6.87 -30.27
C LEU A 86 6.17 -5.95 -31.08
N ASP A 87 7.14 -6.57 -31.76
CA ASP A 87 7.68 -6.07 -33.03
C ASP A 87 6.66 -6.31 -34.15
#